data_AF-A0A7S2ARL2-F1
#
_entry.id   AF-A0A7S2ARL2-F1
#
_cell.length_a   1.000
_cell.length_b   1.000
_cell.length_c   1.000
_cell.angle_alpha   90.00
_cell.angle_beta   90.00
_cell.angle_gamma   90.00
#
_symmetry.space_group_name_H-M   'P 1'
#
loop_
_entity.id
_entity.type
_entity.pdbx_description
1 polymer ?
#
loop_
_entity_poly.entity_id
_entity_poly.type
_entity_poly.pdbx_seq_one_letter_code
_entity_poly.pdbx_strand_id
1 'polypeptide(L)'
;EALGASSPERVAEQHQAPTLLSLASSLPQVSPMEAYASAVANPLVFSFTIRKADETDLGLNVTQREQEKVLCVEGVRAEGAVDAWNRQCLGGAFPEKAVMPGDMIVS
;
A
#
# COMPACT_ATOMS: atom_id res chain seq x y z
N GLU A 1 68.13 29.04 -17.31
CA GLU A 1 66.79 28.85 -16.74
C GLU A 1 65.79 28.87 -17.89
N ALA A 2 64.78 28.01 -18.03
CA ALA A 2 64.50 26.71 -17.41
C ALA A 2 63.66 25.87 -18.40
N LEU A 3 63.68 24.53 -18.25
CA LEU A 3 62.59 23.53 -18.45
C LEU A 3 61.37 23.94 -19.32
N GLY A 4 60.81 23.14 -20.22
CA GLY A 4 60.89 21.70 -20.52
C GLY A 4 59.74 21.38 -21.51
N ALA A 5 59.93 20.49 -22.48
CA ALA A 5 59.55 19.07 -22.40
C ALA A 5 58.03 18.76 -22.63
N SER A 6 57.80 17.93 -23.65
CA SER A 6 56.75 16.88 -23.71
C SER A 6 55.28 17.22 -24.08
N SER A 7 54.87 16.73 -25.26
CA SER A 7 53.58 16.02 -25.47
C SER A 7 53.58 14.68 -24.68
N PRO A 8 52.47 13.93 -24.47
CA PRO A 8 51.19 13.85 -25.21
C PRO A 8 49.96 14.06 -24.26
N GLU A 9 48.68 13.76 -24.54
CA GLU A 9 48.02 12.48 -24.89
C GLU A 9 46.62 12.71 -25.50
N ARG A 10 46.11 11.70 -26.22
CA ARG A 10 44.68 11.62 -26.58
C ARG A 10 43.92 10.97 -25.42
N VAL A 11 43.12 11.74 -24.69
CA VAL A 11 42.20 11.17 -23.70
C VAL A 11 41.03 10.51 -24.43
N ALA A 12 40.87 9.19 -24.25
CA ALA A 12 39.72 8.45 -24.75
C ALA A 12 38.57 8.58 -23.75
N GLU A 13 37.56 9.38 -24.10
CA GLU A 13 36.46 9.72 -23.21
C GLU A 13 35.39 8.61 -23.17
N GLN A 14 35.69 7.52 -22.43
CA GLN A 14 34.72 6.48 -22.10
C GLN A 14 33.66 7.03 -21.14
N HIS A 15 32.62 7.65 -21.69
CA HIS A 15 31.41 8.00 -20.95
C HIS A 15 30.66 6.73 -20.52
N GLN A 16 31.02 6.23 -19.33
CA GLN A 16 30.32 5.16 -18.65
C GLN A 16 28.91 5.67 -18.28
N ALA A 17 27.88 5.08 -18.89
CA ALA A 17 26.49 5.45 -18.60
C ALA A 17 26.19 5.25 -17.10
N PRO A 18 25.43 6.16 -16.45
CA PRO A 18 25.11 6.02 -15.05
C PRO A 18 24.24 4.78 -14.84
N THR A 19 24.81 3.75 -14.21
CA THR A 19 24.08 2.55 -13.78
C THR A 19 22.97 2.97 -12.82
N LEU A 20 21.72 2.94 -13.29
CA LEU A 20 20.56 3.15 -12.42
C LEU A 20 20.52 2.03 -11.38
N LEU A 21 20.73 2.41 -10.11
CA LEU A 21 20.65 1.50 -8.96
C LEU A 21 19.20 1.02 -8.79
N SER A 22 18.88 -0.13 -9.37
CA SER A 22 17.56 -0.74 -9.25
C SER A 22 17.34 -1.29 -7.84
N LEU A 23 16.69 -0.48 -6.99
CA LEU A 23 16.26 -0.85 -5.63
C LEU A 23 15.07 -1.83 -5.61
N ALA A 24 14.54 -2.24 -6.76
CA ALA A 24 13.39 -3.13 -6.87
C ALA A 24 13.67 -4.57 -6.39
N SER A 25 14.93 -4.96 -6.24
CA SER A 25 15.39 -6.34 -6.04
C SER A 25 15.27 -6.88 -4.60
N SER A 26 14.58 -6.19 -3.69
CA SER A 26 14.46 -6.62 -2.28
C SER A 26 13.10 -6.35 -1.65
N LEU A 27 12.05 -6.22 -2.46
CA LEU A 27 10.69 -6.41 -1.98
C LEU A 27 10.41 -7.92 -1.91
N PRO A 28 9.89 -8.47 -0.80
CA PRO A 28 9.43 -9.84 -0.77
C PRO A 28 8.28 -9.98 -1.77
N GLN A 29 8.50 -10.72 -2.85
CA GLN A 29 7.48 -11.06 -3.82
C GLN A 29 6.55 -12.13 -3.21
N VAL A 30 5.73 -11.72 -2.23
CA VAL A 30 4.63 -12.54 -1.74
C VAL A 30 3.71 -12.84 -2.92
N SER A 31 3.68 -14.11 -3.34
CA SER A 31 2.84 -14.52 -4.45
C SER A 31 1.38 -14.26 -4.10
N PRO A 32 0.50 -13.87 -5.05
CA PRO A 32 -0.92 -13.69 -4.75
C PRO A 32 -1.52 -14.91 -4.06
N MET A 33 -1.10 -16.12 -4.46
CA MET A 33 -1.52 -17.40 -3.86
C MET A 33 -1.07 -17.57 -2.39
N GLU A 34 0.07 -17.02 -1.99
CA GLU A 34 0.56 -17.07 -0.60
C GLU A 34 -0.14 -16.01 0.28
N ALA A 35 -0.43 -14.83 -0.28
CA ALA A 35 -1.26 -13.82 0.38
C ALA A 35 -2.70 -14.32 0.61
N TYR A 36 -3.28 -15.03 -0.37
CA TYR A 36 -4.55 -15.73 -0.18
C TYR A 36 -4.44 -16.82 0.90
N ALA A 37 -3.36 -17.62 0.91
CA ALA A 37 -3.17 -18.70 1.87
C ALA A 37 -3.05 -18.23 3.32
N SER A 38 -2.39 -17.10 3.59
CA SER A 38 -2.31 -16.55 4.96
C SER A 38 -3.64 -15.98 5.46
N ALA A 39 -4.44 -15.40 4.56
CA ALA A 39 -5.77 -14.86 4.87
C ALA A 39 -6.78 -15.96 5.27
N VAL A 40 -6.66 -17.19 4.74
CA VAL A 40 -7.52 -18.33 5.17
C VAL A 40 -7.10 -18.92 6.51
N ALA A 41 -5.86 -18.71 6.95
CA ALA A 41 -5.32 -19.36 8.16
C ALA A 41 -5.70 -18.62 9.44
N ASN A 42 -5.82 -17.29 9.41
CA ASN A 42 -6.41 -16.46 10.47
C ASN A 42 -7.03 -15.21 9.85
N PRO A 43 -8.32 -14.90 10.09
CA PRO A 43 -8.88 -13.62 9.65
C PRO A 43 -8.19 -12.47 10.39
N LEU A 44 -7.75 -11.46 9.65
CA LEU A 44 -7.07 -10.29 10.20
C LEU A 44 -8.08 -9.37 10.92
N VAL A 45 -8.31 -9.61 12.21
CA VAL A 45 -9.16 -8.75 13.04
C VAL A 45 -8.37 -7.53 13.50
N PHE A 46 -8.90 -6.33 13.24
CA PHE A 46 -8.36 -5.06 13.73
C PHE A 46 -9.49 -4.11 14.13
N SER A 47 -9.15 -3.04 14.84
CA SER A 47 -10.09 -1.99 15.25
C SER A 47 -9.48 -0.62 14.96
N PHE A 48 -10.31 0.32 14.53
CA PHE A 48 -9.93 1.69 14.21
C PHE A 48 -11.09 2.64 14.53
N THR A 49 -10.79 3.93 14.67
CA THR A 49 -11.79 4.94 15.04
C THR A 49 -11.79 6.06 14.01
N ILE A 50 -12.88 6.20 13.26
CA ILE A 50 -13.13 7.36 12.40
C ILE A 50 -13.93 8.40 13.17
N ARG A 51 -13.49 9.66 13.09
CA ARG A 51 -14.29 10.81 13.53
C ARG A 51 -15.08 11.32 12.35
N LYS A 52 -16.41 11.28 12.45
CA LYS A 52 -17.33 11.84 11.47
C LYS A 52 -17.71 13.26 11.90
N ALA A 53 -17.90 14.18 10.95
CA ALA A 53 -18.64 15.41 11.20
C ALA A 53 -20.13 15.09 11.42
N ASP A 54 -20.89 16.02 12.00
CA ASP A 54 -22.33 15.88 12.16
C ASP A 54 -23.01 15.65 10.80
N GLU A 55 -24.12 14.91 10.79
CA GLU A 55 -24.96 14.61 9.60
C GLU A 55 -24.28 13.87 8.40
N THR A 56 -22.97 13.61 8.41
CA THR A 56 -22.15 13.39 7.19
C THR A 56 -22.02 11.95 6.62
N ASP A 57 -22.62 10.93 7.24
CA ASP A 57 -22.36 9.46 7.01
C ASP A 57 -20.91 8.92 6.99
N LEU A 58 -20.74 7.61 7.27
CA LEU A 58 -19.42 6.94 7.24
C LEU A 58 -18.97 6.54 5.81
N GLY A 59 -19.92 6.50 4.86
CA GLY A 59 -19.64 6.03 3.51
C GLY A 59 -19.48 4.51 3.38
N LEU A 60 -20.18 3.73 4.22
CA LEU A 60 -20.25 2.27 4.10
C LEU A 60 -21.64 1.83 3.67
N ASN A 61 -21.70 0.86 2.76
CA ASN A 61 -22.88 0.05 2.51
C ASN A 61 -22.71 -1.29 3.23
N VAL A 62 -23.67 -1.65 4.10
CA VAL A 62 -23.59 -2.88 4.91
C VAL A 62 -24.91 -3.63 4.93
N THR A 63 -24.82 -4.96 4.91
CA THR A 63 -25.95 -5.87 5.15
C THR A 63 -25.83 -6.47 6.55
N GLN A 64 -26.91 -6.48 7.32
CA GLN A 64 -26.93 -7.17 8.60
C GLN A 64 -27.16 -8.68 8.42
N ARG A 65 -26.27 -9.52 8.98
CA ARG A 65 -26.51 -10.96 9.07
C ARG A 65 -27.10 -11.31 10.43
N GLU A 66 -28.43 -11.46 10.47
CA GLU A 66 -29.19 -11.73 11.69
C GLU A 66 -28.70 -12.95 12.49
N GLN A 67 -28.23 -13.98 11.79
CA GLN A 67 -27.75 -15.24 12.38
C GLN A 67 -26.42 -15.08 13.14
N GLU A 68 -25.56 -14.18 12.68
CA GLU A 68 -24.16 -14.04 13.14
C GLU A 68 -23.95 -12.76 13.97
N LYS A 69 -24.93 -11.84 14.00
CA LYS A 69 -24.86 -10.49 14.61
C LYS A 69 -23.73 -9.62 14.07
N VAL A 70 -23.28 -9.87 12.84
CA VAL A 70 -22.27 -9.06 12.15
C VAL A 70 -22.90 -8.17 11.08
N LEU A 71 -22.19 -7.11 10.72
CA LEU A 71 -22.50 -6.31 9.52
C LEU A 71 -21.47 -6.66 8.44
N CYS A 72 -21.93 -7.22 7.32
CA CYS A 72 -21.08 -7.48 6.16
C CYS A 72 -20.95 -6.21 5.33
N VAL A 73 -19.72 -5.87 4.94
CA VAL A 73 -19.44 -4.75 4.03
C VAL A 73 -19.77 -5.19 2.61
N GLU A 74 -20.77 -4.55 2.01
CA GLU A 74 -21.13 -4.75 0.59
C GLU A 74 -20.37 -3.78 -0.32
N GLY A 75 -19.96 -2.63 0.22
CA GLY A 75 -19.29 -1.59 -0.55
C GLY A 75 -18.83 -0.41 0.29
N VAL A 76 -17.79 0.26 -0.21
CA VAL A 76 -17.31 1.55 0.30
C VAL A 76 -17.69 2.63 -0.70
N ARG A 77 -18.34 3.71 -0.22
CA ARG A 77 -18.73 4.86 -1.03
C ARG A 77 -17.52 5.76 -1.25
N ALA A 78 -17.20 6.04 -2.51
CA ALA A 78 -16.16 6.99 -2.90
C ALA A 78 -16.36 8.37 -2.23
N GLU A 79 -15.26 9.04 -1.87
CA GLU A 79 -15.24 10.31 -1.13
C GLU A 79 -15.87 10.24 0.28
N GLY A 80 -16.23 9.05 0.76
CA GLY A 80 -16.68 8.81 2.14
C GLY A 80 -15.54 8.74 3.15
N ALA A 81 -15.90 8.74 4.44
CA ALA A 81 -14.91 8.71 5.52
C ALA A 81 -14.08 7.39 5.51
N VAL A 82 -14.70 6.25 5.22
CA VAL A 82 -13.98 4.97 5.08
C VAL A 82 -13.14 4.90 3.80
N ASP A 83 -13.57 5.54 2.71
CA ASP A 83 -12.74 5.67 1.51
C ASP A 83 -11.47 6.50 1.77
N ALA A 84 -11.56 7.59 2.54
CA ALA A 84 -10.40 8.36 2.98
C ALA A 84 -9.47 7.53 3.90
N TRP A 85 -10.01 6.72 4.80
CA TRP A 85 -9.24 5.77 5.61
C TRP A 85 -8.53 4.72 4.74
N ASN A 86 -9.23 4.12 3.78
CA ASN A 86 -8.66 3.13 2.87
C ASN A 86 -7.51 3.71 2.04
N ARG A 87 -7.66 4.95 1.54
CA ARG A 87 -6.59 5.68 0.86
C ARG A 87 -5.34 5.84 1.75
N GLN A 88 -5.52 6.08 3.06
CA GLN A 88 -4.43 6.17 4.02
C GLN A 88 -3.77 4.80 4.30
N CYS A 89 -4.54 3.72 4.38
CA CYS A 89 -4.01 2.36 4.55
C CYS A 89 -3.21 1.90 3.33
N LEU A 90 -3.79 2.03 2.13
CA LEU A 90 -3.19 1.58 0.87
C LEU A 90 -1.94 2.38 0.48
N GLY A 91 -1.87 3.67 0.85
CA GLY A 91 -0.67 4.50 0.70
C GLY A 91 0.30 4.45 1.89
N GLY A 92 0.02 3.62 2.90
CA GLY A 92 0.73 3.61 4.18
C GLY A 92 1.46 2.30 4.47
N ALA A 93 1.85 2.12 5.74
CA ALA A 93 2.57 0.92 6.20
C ALA A 93 1.66 -0.31 6.44
N PHE A 94 0.34 -0.16 6.32
CA PHE A 94 -0.66 -1.17 6.68
C PHE A 94 -1.79 -1.27 5.64
N PRO A 95 -1.49 -1.68 4.39
CA PRO A 95 -2.49 -1.85 3.34
C PRO A 95 -3.56 -2.90 3.69
N GLU A 96 -3.23 -3.87 4.55
CA GLU A 96 -4.13 -4.91 5.03
C GLU A 96 -5.27 -4.40 5.95
N LYS A 97 -5.23 -3.12 6.36
CA LYS A 97 -6.27 -2.48 7.18
C LYS A 97 -7.25 -1.63 6.37
N ALA A 98 -7.18 -1.69 5.04
CA ALA A 98 -8.20 -1.11 4.17
C ALA A 98 -9.47 -1.98 4.23
N VAL A 99 -10.62 -1.35 4.50
CA VAL A 99 -11.92 -2.01 4.58
C VAL A 99 -12.44 -2.30 3.18
N MET A 100 -12.75 -3.56 2.88
CA MET A 100 -13.14 -4.03 1.55
C MET A 100 -14.52 -4.71 1.55
N PRO A 101 -15.18 -4.81 0.38
CA PRO A 101 -16.36 -5.66 0.23
C PRO A 101 -16.05 -7.12 0.61
N GLY A 102 -16.89 -7.71 1.46
CA GLY A 102 -16.69 -9.02 2.06
C GLY A 102 -16.20 -9.01 3.51
N ASP A 103 -15.68 -7.87 4.00
CA ASP A 103 -15.28 -7.74 5.41
C ASP A 103 -16.48 -7.83 6.37
N MET A 104 -16.21 -8.26 7.60
CA MET A 104 -17.22 -8.42 8.66
C MET A 104 -16.92 -7.47 9.81
N ILE A 105 -17.84 -6.55 10.08
CA ILE A 105 -17.80 -5.68 11.26
C ILE A 105 -18.44 -6.43 12.43
N VAL A 106 -17.65 -6.58 13.49
CA VAL A 106 -18.03 -7.22 14.76
C VAL A 106 -18.11 -6.17 15.88
N SER A 107 -18.83 -6.50 16.97
CA SER A 107 -19.03 -5.64 18.15
C SER A 107 -18.00 -5.87 19.25
#